data_AF-A0A8T5QIB3-F1
#
_entry.id   AF-A0A8T5QIB3-F1
#
_cell.length_a   1.000
_cell.length_b   1.000
_cell.length_c   1.000
_cell.angle_alpha   90.00
_cell.angle_beta   90.00
_cell.angle_gamma   90.00
#
_symmetry.space_group_name_H-M   'P 1'
#
loop_
_entity.id
_entity.type
_entity.pdbx_description
1 polymer ?
#
loop_
_entity_poly.entity_id
_entity_poly.type
_entity_poly.pdbx_seq_one_letter_code
_entity_poly.pdbx_strand_id
1 'polypeptide(L)'
;MLDKKDLESIKSKIDAYEQQRDKVIRTSRDVVKLSKKVIYALHRKDMRSAGKSVSDMNKEFKKLVSTAKHPKLLSSGSYKVAVQEYVEALCFYELMKNNRIPTNTKLKLDPEFYLMGLIDLTGELVRKSINSAIKGDYKTSVKLKELVSELYDELLLFDFAGGELRKKFDSIKYDLKKLDDLVLNLKLSKKIK
;
A
#
# COMPACT_ATOMS: atom_id res chain seq x y z
N MET A 1 -10.34 -39.54 -33.97
CA MET A 1 -9.01 -39.00 -34.35
C MET A 1 -8.87 -37.63 -33.69
N LEU A 2 -7.69 -37.28 -33.16
CA LEU A 2 -7.45 -35.98 -32.52
C LEU A 2 -7.48 -34.85 -33.56
N ASP A 3 -8.22 -33.77 -33.29
CA ASP A 3 -8.19 -32.56 -34.12
C ASP A 3 -6.93 -31.75 -33.81
N LYS A 4 -5.94 -31.83 -34.71
CA LYS A 4 -4.66 -31.14 -34.55
C LYS A 4 -4.79 -29.61 -34.59
N LYS A 5 -5.79 -29.07 -35.30
CA LYS A 5 -6.01 -27.61 -35.40
C LYS A 5 -6.55 -27.06 -34.08
N ASP A 6 -7.44 -27.80 -33.42
CA ASP A 6 -7.92 -27.45 -32.09
C ASP A 6 -6.77 -27.44 -31.06
N LEU A 7 -5.91 -28.47 -31.08
CA LEU A 7 -4.74 -28.54 -30.20
C LEU A 7 -3.74 -27.40 -30.44
N GLU A 8 -3.50 -26.98 -31.68
CA GLU A 8 -2.66 -25.83 -32.01
C GLU A 8 -3.27 -24.50 -31.50
N SER A 9 -4.58 -24.33 -31.64
CA SER A 9 -5.32 -23.18 -31.10
C SER A 9 -5.24 -23.13 -29.57
N ILE A 10 -5.39 -24.27 -28.89
CA ILE A 10 -5.24 -24.38 -27.43
C ILE A 10 -3.82 -24.00 -27.01
N LYS A 11 -2.80 -24.53 -27.68
CA LYS A 11 -1.39 -24.21 -27.39
C LYS A 11 -1.13 -22.71 -27.53
N SER A 12 -1.58 -22.09 -28.61
CA SER A 12 -1.40 -20.65 -28.84
C SER A 12 -2.07 -19.79 -27.74
N LYS A 13 -3.26 -20.18 -27.27
CA LYS A 13 -3.95 -19.49 -26.16
C LYS A 13 -3.19 -19.62 -24.84
N ILE A 14 -2.63 -20.79 -24.55
CA ILE A 14 -1.81 -21.03 -23.35
C ILE A 14 -0.55 -20.16 -23.41
N ASP A 15 0.18 -20.19 -24.52
CA ASP A 15 1.42 -19.40 -24.70
C ASP A 15 1.15 -17.90 -24.56
N ALA A 16 0.05 -17.40 -25.13
CA ALA A 16 -0.34 -15.99 -25.01
C ALA A 16 -0.65 -15.60 -23.56
N TYR A 17 -1.32 -16.46 -22.80
CA TYR A 17 -1.61 -16.24 -21.39
C TYR A 17 -0.32 -16.24 -20.53
N GLU A 18 0.59 -17.18 -20.77
CA GLU A 18 1.87 -17.26 -20.06
C GLU A 18 2.72 -16.00 -20.30
N GLN A 19 2.80 -15.53 -21.54
CA GLN A 19 3.50 -14.28 -21.86
C GLN A 19 2.90 -13.07 -21.14
N GLN A 20 1.56 -12.99 -21.02
CA GLN A 20 0.91 -11.92 -20.26
C GLN A 20 1.22 -12.04 -18.77
N ARG A 21 1.15 -13.26 -18.21
CA ARG A 21 1.47 -13.53 -16.81
C ARG A 21 2.89 -13.11 -16.47
N ASP A 22 3.86 -13.45 -17.31
CA ASP A 22 5.26 -13.07 -17.12
C ASP A 22 5.46 -11.55 -17.15
N LYS A 23 4.77 -10.85 -18.05
CA LYS A 23 4.76 -9.38 -18.07
C LYS A 23 4.20 -8.80 -16.78
N VAL A 24 3.05 -9.32 -16.31
CA VAL A 24 2.43 -8.89 -15.04
C VAL A 24 3.37 -9.10 -13.88
N ILE A 25 4.04 -10.25 -13.77
CA ILE A 25 5.00 -10.55 -12.70
C ILE A 25 6.17 -9.55 -12.73
N ARG A 26 6.74 -9.28 -13.91
CA ARG A 26 7.85 -8.33 -14.05
C ARG A 26 7.45 -6.92 -13.64
N THR A 27 6.37 -6.39 -14.22
CA THR A 27 5.90 -5.03 -13.89
C THR A 27 5.45 -4.91 -12.44
N SER A 28 4.87 -5.96 -11.86
CA SER A 28 4.53 -6.00 -10.42
C SER A 28 5.76 -5.81 -9.54
N ARG A 29 6.88 -6.51 -9.85
CA ARG A 29 8.14 -6.36 -9.12
C ARG A 29 8.72 -4.95 -9.23
N ASP A 30 8.61 -4.34 -10.41
CA ASP A 30 9.07 -2.96 -10.63
C ASP A 30 8.26 -1.95 -9.82
N VAL A 31 6.93 -2.11 -9.77
CA VAL A 31 6.04 -1.30 -8.91
C VAL A 31 6.44 -1.43 -7.44
N VAL A 32 6.58 -2.66 -6.91
CA VAL A 32 7.00 -2.89 -5.51
C VAL A 32 8.35 -2.24 -5.22
N LYS A 33 9.32 -2.37 -6.13
CA LYS A 33 10.64 -1.76 -5.97
C LYS A 33 10.55 -0.23 -5.92
N LEU A 34 9.71 0.37 -6.75
CA LEU A 34 9.50 1.82 -6.77
C LEU A 34 8.74 2.30 -5.53
N SER A 35 7.71 1.58 -5.08
CA SER A 35 6.99 1.85 -3.83
C SER A 35 7.95 1.94 -2.64
N LYS A 36 8.83 0.94 -2.49
CA LYS A 36 9.86 0.95 -1.43
C LYS A 36 10.79 2.14 -1.55
N LYS A 37 11.25 2.49 -2.76
CA LYS A 37 12.08 3.69 -2.97
C LYS A 37 11.37 4.97 -2.52
N VAL A 38 10.08 5.11 -2.83
CA VAL A 38 9.25 6.24 -2.38
C VAL A 38 9.21 6.30 -0.85
N ILE A 39 8.84 5.20 -0.20
CA ILE A 39 8.73 5.11 1.27
C ILE A 39 10.08 5.47 1.93
N TYR A 40 11.19 4.87 1.48
CA TYR A 40 12.51 5.17 2.03
C TYR A 40 12.93 6.63 1.82
N ALA A 41 12.63 7.23 0.67
CA ALA A 41 12.92 8.64 0.42
C ALA A 41 12.10 9.55 1.35
N LEU A 42 10.83 9.21 1.61
CA LEU A 42 9.95 9.94 2.53
C LEU A 42 10.46 9.91 3.98
N HIS A 43 10.93 8.76 4.47
CA HIS A 43 11.54 8.67 5.81
C HIS A 43 12.82 9.50 5.95
N ARG A 44 13.59 9.63 4.86
CA ARG A 44 14.76 10.52 4.80
C ARG A 44 14.40 12.00 4.58
N LYS A 45 13.11 12.35 4.51
CA LYS A 45 12.61 13.70 4.18
C LYS A 45 13.06 14.20 2.79
N ASP A 46 13.45 13.31 1.89
CA ASP A 46 13.83 13.66 0.51
C ASP A 46 12.60 13.65 -0.41
N MET A 47 11.83 14.74 -0.35
CA MET A 47 10.62 14.91 -1.15
C MET A 47 10.90 14.99 -2.66
N ARG A 48 12.11 15.43 -3.05
CA ARG A 48 12.49 15.58 -4.46
C ARG A 48 12.68 14.21 -5.10
N SER A 49 13.44 13.33 -4.46
CA SER A 49 13.63 11.96 -4.94
C SER A 49 12.37 11.12 -4.81
N ALA A 50 11.58 11.34 -3.76
CA ALA A 50 10.27 10.70 -3.61
C ALA A 50 9.34 11.08 -4.78
N GLY A 51 9.25 12.36 -5.13
CA GLY A 51 8.41 12.83 -6.24
C GLY A 51 8.80 12.24 -7.61
N LYS A 52 10.11 12.12 -7.89
CA LYS A 52 10.60 11.41 -9.09
C LYS A 52 10.16 9.95 -9.09
N SER A 53 10.39 9.26 -7.97
CA SER A 53 10.05 7.85 -7.82
C SER A 53 8.54 7.60 -7.94
N VAL A 54 7.70 8.52 -7.43
CA VAL A 54 6.22 8.45 -7.59
C VAL A 54 5.80 8.61 -9.05
N SER A 55 6.44 9.51 -9.81
CA SER A 55 6.17 9.65 -11.24
C SER A 55 6.45 8.34 -11.98
N ASP A 56 7.60 7.71 -11.72
CA ASP A 56 7.99 6.46 -12.36
C ASP A 56 7.09 5.30 -11.91
N MET A 57 6.78 5.24 -10.62
CA MET A 57 5.84 4.28 -10.02
C MET A 57 4.46 4.36 -10.69
N ASN A 58 3.92 5.57 -10.89
CA ASN A 58 2.63 5.77 -11.55
C ASN A 58 2.64 5.33 -13.02
N LYS A 59 3.77 5.48 -13.73
CA LYS A 59 3.92 5.00 -15.12
C LYS A 59 3.91 3.47 -15.16
N GLU A 60 4.67 2.81 -14.30
CA GLU A 60 4.71 1.34 -14.23
C GLU A 60 3.38 0.76 -13.76
N PHE A 61 2.73 1.40 -12.80
CA PHE A 61 1.41 0.97 -12.32
C PHE A 61 0.35 1.03 -13.43
N LYS A 62 0.34 2.08 -14.26
CA LYS A 62 -0.55 2.16 -15.44
C LYS A 62 -0.28 1.03 -16.45
N LYS A 63 0.98 0.66 -16.66
CA LYS A 63 1.34 -0.50 -17.50
C LYS A 63 0.85 -1.81 -16.90
N LEU A 64 0.97 -1.98 -15.58
CA LEU A 64 0.48 -3.16 -14.86
C LEU A 64 -1.02 -3.34 -15.04
N VAL A 65 -1.81 -2.30 -14.75
CA VAL A 65 -3.28 -2.35 -14.85
C VAL A 65 -3.74 -2.58 -16.29
N SER A 66 -3.07 -1.99 -17.28
CA SER A 66 -3.41 -2.20 -18.70
C SER A 66 -3.05 -3.60 -19.22
N THR A 67 -2.06 -4.27 -18.61
CA THR A 67 -1.65 -5.64 -18.97
C THR A 67 -2.49 -6.69 -18.24
N ALA A 68 -2.86 -6.44 -16.98
CA ALA A 68 -3.64 -7.35 -16.15
C ALA A 68 -5.15 -7.24 -16.45
N LYS A 69 -5.58 -7.55 -17.67
CA LYS A 69 -7.01 -7.52 -18.05
C LYS A 69 -7.76 -8.80 -17.70
N HIS A 70 -7.05 -9.92 -17.62
CA HIS A 70 -7.68 -11.23 -17.38
C HIS A 70 -7.95 -11.41 -15.87
N PRO A 71 -9.14 -11.88 -15.43
CA PRO A 71 -9.47 -12.05 -14.02
C PRO A 71 -8.44 -12.86 -13.22
N LYS A 72 -7.95 -13.97 -13.80
CA LYS A 72 -6.87 -14.79 -13.20
C LYS A 72 -5.57 -14.02 -12.93
N LEU A 73 -5.26 -12.99 -13.71
CA LEU A 73 -4.07 -12.15 -13.52
C LEU A 73 -4.29 -11.12 -12.40
N LEU A 74 -5.50 -10.56 -12.29
CA LEU A 74 -5.91 -9.67 -11.20
C LEU A 74 -5.89 -10.38 -9.84
N SER A 75 -6.24 -11.67 -9.82
CA SER A 75 -6.16 -12.49 -8.61
C SER A 75 -4.76 -13.04 -8.33
N SER A 76 -3.77 -12.79 -9.20
CA SER A 76 -2.41 -13.29 -9.00
C SER A 76 -1.75 -12.61 -7.79
N GLY A 77 -1.03 -13.40 -6.97
CA GLY A 77 -0.37 -12.87 -5.76
C GLY A 77 0.59 -11.71 -6.06
N SER A 78 1.30 -11.76 -7.19
CA SER A 78 2.20 -10.67 -7.60
C SER A 78 1.47 -9.36 -7.87
N TYR A 79 0.30 -9.41 -8.53
CA TYR A 79 -0.52 -8.23 -8.77
C TYR A 79 -1.05 -7.66 -7.47
N LYS A 80 -1.61 -8.51 -6.60
CA LYS A 80 -2.16 -8.10 -5.29
C LYS A 80 -1.13 -7.33 -4.46
N VAL A 81 0.07 -7.90 -4.30
CA VAL A 81 1.17 -7.27 -3.55
C VAL A 81 1.57 -5.94 -4.18
N ALA A 82 1.67 -5.88 -5.51
CA ALA A 82 2.03 -4.64 -6.20
C ALA A 82 0.99 -3.53 -6.02
N VAL A 83 -0.30 -3.85 -6.02
CA VAL A 83 -1.37 -2.86 -5.78
C VAL A 83 -1.35 -2.37 -4.34
N GLN A 84 -1.20 -3.28 -3.36
CA GLN A 84 -1.10 -2.91 -1.94
C GLN A 84 0.07 -1.95 -1.69
N GLU A 85 1.27 -2.32 -2.13
CA GLU A 85 2.49 -1.50 -1.97
C GLU A 85 2.40 -0.18 -2.76
N TYR A 86 1.70 -0.16 -3.89
CA TYR A 86 1.42 1.08 -4.64
C TYR A 86 0.54 2.03 -3.84
N VAL A 87 -0.56 1.52 -3.28
CA VAL A 87 -1.50 2.33 -2.47
C VAL A 87 -0.81 2.86 -1.23
N GLU A 88 -0.10 2.00 -0.49
CA GLU A 88 0.67 2.39 0.69
C GLU A 88 1.62 3.56 0.38
N ALA A 89 2.50 3.38 -0.62
CA ALA A 89 3.49 4.39 -0.97
C ALA A 89 2.87 5.70 -1.48
N LEU A 90 1.80 5.63 -2.27
CA LEU A 90 1.12 6.80 -2.80
C LEU A 90 0.37 7.56 -1.71
N CYS A 91 -0.37 6.86 -0.86
CA CYS A 91 -1.06 7.46 0.29
C CYS A 91 -0.05 8.10 1.24
N PHE A 92 1.09 7.44 1.51
CA PHE A 92 2.13 8.03 2.32
C PHE A 92 2.70 9.31 1.70
N TYR A 93 2.99 9.31 0.40
CA TYR A 93 3.49 10.48 -0.31
C TYR A 93 2.50 11.66 -0.26
N GLU A 94 1.22 11.41 -0.57
CA GLU A 94 0.19 12.45 -0.55
C GLU A 94 -0.07 12.97 0.87
N LEU A 95 -0.02 12.11 1.89
CA LEU A 95 -0.11 12.54 3.29
C LEU A 95 1.06 13.45 3.65
N MET A 96 2.29 13.10 3.29
CA MET A 96 3.47 13.91 3.59
C MET A 96 3.51 15.23 2.83
N LYS A 97 2.97 15.27 1.60
CA LYS A 97 3.03 16.45 0.74
C LYS A 97 1.86 17.40 0.95
N ASN A 98 0.65 16.85 1.03
CA ASN A 98 -0.61 17.58 0.93
C ASN A 98 -1.51 17.38 2.16
N ASN A 99 -1.04 16.66 3.19
CA ASN A 99 -1.80 16.34 4.40
C ASN A 99 -3.18 15.72 4.11
N ARG A 100 -3.24 14.83 3.12
CA ARG A 100 -4.46 14.14 2.70
C ARG A 100 -4.20 12.72 2.24
N ILE A 101 -5.20 11.85 2.37
CA ILE A 101 -5.18 10.50 1.82
C ILE A 101 -6.04 10.48 0.54
N PRO A 102 -5.51 10.01 -0.61
CA PRO A 102 -6.27 9.94 -1.85
C PRO A 102 -7.37 8.88 -1.74
N THR A 103 -8.58 9.19 -2.20
CA THR A 103 -9.73 8.27 -2.13
C THR A 103 -9.64 7.14 -3.17
N ASN A 104 -10.24 5.99 -2.86
CA ASN A 104 -10.31 4.85 -3.78
C ASN A 104 -10.92 5.24 -5.14
N THR A 105 -11.98 6.04 -5.15
CA THR A 105 -12.66 6.50 -6.38
C THR A 105 -11.71 7.22 -7.34
N LYS A 106 -10.76 7.98 -6.79
CA LYS A 106 -9.74 8.68 -7.59
C LYS A 106 -8.70 7.71 -8.17
N LEU A 107 -8.37 6.65 -7.44
CA LEU A 107 -7.38 5.65 -7.86
C LEU A 107 -7.96 4.57 -8.78
N LYS A 108 -9.30 4.41 -8.80
CA LYS A 108 -10.02 3.41 -9.59
C LYS A 108 -9.51 1.99 -9.33
N LEU A 109 -9.34 1.65 -8.05
CA LEU A 109 -8.87 0.35 -7.60
C LEU A 109 -10.00 -0.47 -6.99
N ASP A 110 -9.74 -1.76 -6.87
CA ASP A 110 -10.57 -2.63 -6.05
C ASP A 110 -10.58 -2.12 -4.60
N PRO A 111 -11.76 -1.89 -3.99
CA PRO A 111 -11.86 -1.41 -2.62
C PRO A 111 -11.09 -2.27 -1.62
N GLU A 112 -11.06 -3.59 -1.80
CA GLU A 112 -10.34 -4.51 -0.90
C GLU A 112 -8.82 -4.24 -0.97
N PHE A 113 -8.25 -4.09 -2.17
CA PHE A 113 -6.81 -3.79 -2.30
C PHE A 113 -6.45 -2.39 -1.82
N TYR A 114 -7.36 -1.42 -2.00
CA TYR A 114 -7.17 -0.08 -1.45
C TYR A 114 -7.14 -0.12 0.08
N LEU A 115 -8.10 -0.81 0.71
CA LEU A 115 -8.13 -0.95 2.16
C LEU A 115 -6.87 -1.67 2.67
N MET A 116 -6.46 -2.77 2.03
CA MET A 116 -5.25 -3.49 2.43
C MET A 116 -4.00 -2.58 2.42
N GLY A 117 -3.79 -1.77 1.37
CA GLY A 117 -2.67 -0.84 1.31
C GLY A 117 -2.79 0.35 2.29
N LEU A 118 -4.02 0.78 2.60
CA LEU A 118 -4.28 1.79 3.63
C LEU A 118 -4.01 1.27 5.05
N ILE A 119 -4.26 -0.03 5.28
CA ILE A 119 -3.91 -0.69 6.53
C ILE A 119 -2.38 -0.80 6.64
N ASP A 120 -1.69 -1.25 5.59
CA ASP A 120 -0.22 -1.37 5.64
C ASP A 120 0.47 -0.01 5.89
N LEU A 121 -0.13 1.08 5.43
CA LEU A 121 0.33 2.45 5.73
C LEU A 121 0.45 2.72 7.22
N THR A 122 -0.38 2.13 8.10
CA THR A 122 -0.31 2.39 9.55
C THR A 122 1.07 2.07 10.10
N GLY A 123 1.70 0.99 9.64
CA GLY A 123 3.05 0.60 10.04
C GLY A 123 4.10 1.66 9.70
N GLU A 124 3.96 2.30 8.53
CA GLU A 124 4.84 3.40 8.11
C GLU A 124 4.59 4.69 8.89
N LEU A 125 3.34 4.95 9.32
CA LEU A 125 3.02 6.05 10.22
C LEU A 125 3.60 5.84 11.62
N VAL A 126 3.58 4.60 12.15
CA VAL A 126 4.27 4.27 13.41
C VAL A 126 5.76 4.56 13.29
N ARG A 127 6.41 4.06 12.23
CA ARG A 127 7.85 4.30 11.99
C ARG A 127 8.15 5.79 11.92
N LYS A 128 7.32 6.56 11.22
CA LYS A 128 7.48 8.01 11.13
C LYS A 128 7.28 8.70 12.48
N SER A 129 6.29 8.28 13.26
CA SER A 129 5.97 8.85 14.57
C SER A 129 7.12 8.67 15.55
N ILE A 130 7.68 7.45 15.63
CA ILE A 130 8.86 7.16 16.46
C ILE A 130 10.07 7.99 16.00
N ASN A 131 10.36 8.01 14.70
CA ASN A 131 11.49 8.79 14.15
C ASN A 131 11.33 10.29 14.38
N SER A 132 10.10 10.80 14.45
CA SER A 132 9.82 12.21 14.72
C SER A 132 10.00 12.52 16.21
N ALA A 133 9.51 11.65 17.10
CA ALA A 133 9.71 11.77 18.55
C ALA A 133 11.21 11.75 18.94
N ILE A 134 12.00 10.86 18.32
CA ILE A 134 13.47 10.81 18.53
C ILE A 134 14.13 12.16 18.17
N LYS A 135 13.59 12.85 17.16
CA LYS A 135 14.08 14.17 16.71
C LYS A 135 13.44 15.34 17.46
N GLY A 136 12.65 15.09 18.51
CA GLY A 136 11.98 16.12 19.30
C GLY A 136 10.69 16.67 18.69
N ASP A 137 10.22 16.15 17.56
CA ASP A 137 8.96 16.56 16.94
C ASP A 137 7.79 15.72 17.45
N TYR A 138 7.35 16.04 18.66
CA TYR A 138 6.27 15.34 19.34
C TYR A 138 4.88 15.67 18.78
N LYS A 139 4.72 16.86 18.18
CA LYS A 139 3.46 17.27 17.56
C LYS A 139 3.09 16.36 16.41
N THR A 140 4.06 16.00 15.57
CA THR A 140 3.85 15.02 14.50
C THR A 140 3.44 13.67 15.08
N SER A 141 4.05 13.21 16.18
CA SER A 141 3.71 11.92 16.79
C SER A 141 2.26 11.86 17.27
N VAL A 142 1.76 12.92 17.92
CA VAL A 142 0.36 13.01 18.37
C VAL A 142 -0.60 13.03 17.19
N LYS A 143 -0.34 13.85 16.16
CA LYS A 143 -1.19 13.90 14.96
C LYS A 143 -1.28 12.57 14.23
N LEU A 144 -0.16 11.84 14.14
CA LEU A 144 -0.15 10.53 13.50
C LEU A 144 -0.91 9.49 14.33
N LYS A 145 -0.85 9.57 15.66
CA LYS A 145 -1.68 8.73 16.54
C LYS A 145 -3.16 9.00 16.30
N GLU A 146 -3.58 10.26 16.28
CA GLU A 146 -4.97 10.65 16.05
C GLU A 146 -5.48 10.11 14.71
N LEU A 147 -4.71 10.28 13.63
CA LEU A 147 -5.05 9.76 12.31
C LEU A 147 -5.22 8.23 12.28
N VAL A 148 -4.32 7.48 12.92
CA VAL A 148 -4.42 6.01 12.98
C VAL A 148 -5.60 5.56 13.84
N SER A 149 -5.91 6.31 14.90
CA SER A 149 -7.09 6.08 15.74
C SER A 149 -8.38 6.27 14.94
N GLU A 150 -8.50 7.40 14.23
CA GLU A 150 -9.65 7.70 13.37
C GLU A 150 -9.84 6.62 12.29
N LEU A 151 -8.75 6.20 11.63
CA LEU A 151 -8.80 5.11 10.66
C LEU A 151 -9.27 3.80 11.29
N TYR A 152 -8.80 3.45 12.49
CA TYR A 152 -9.22 2.24 13.19
C TYR A 152 -10.71 2.28 13.54
N ASP A 153 -11.20 3.41 14.03
CA ASP A 153 -12.60 3.60 14.41
C ASP A 153 -13.54 3.47 13.20
N GLU A 154 -13.17 4.08 12.06
CA GLU A 154 -13.92 3.94 10.81
C GLU A 154 -13.92 2.49 10.30
N LEU A 155 -12.77 1.80 10.34
CA LEU A 155 -12.67 0.41 9.90
C LEU A 155 -13.40 -0.57 10.84
N LEU A 156 -13.62 -0.20 12.11
CA LEU A 156 -14.38 -1.01 13.05
C LEU A 156 -15.86 -1.14 12.65
N LEU A 157 -16.39 -0.17 11.89
CA LEU A 157 -17.76 -0.18 11.37
C LEU A 157 -17.95 -1.19 10.22
N PHE A 158 -16.86 -1.74 9.67
CA PHE A 158 -16.91 -2.68 8.56
C PHE A 158 -17.12 -4.11 9.09
N ASP A 159 -18.11 -4.80 8.53
CA ASP A 159 -18.30 -6.22 8.80
C ASP A 159 -17.36 -7.07 7.93
N PHE A 160 -16.10 -7.17 8.37
CA PHE A 160 -15.10 -7.99 7.68
C PHE A 160 -15.40 -9.48 7.87
N ALA A 161 -16.01 -10.10 6.85
CA ALA A 161 -16.27 -11.53 6.76
C ALA A 161 -14.97 -12.35 6.58
N GLY A 162 -14.14 -12.43 7.63
CA GLY A 162 -12.93 -13.24 7.67
C GLY A 162 -11.88 -12.90 6.59
N GLY A 163 -10.98 -13.85 6.31
CA GLY A 163 -10.01 -13.73 5.22
C GLY A 163 -8.77 -12.87 5.51
N GLU A 164 -8.06 -12.50 4.44
CA GLU A 164 -6.79 -11.75 4.51
C GLU A 164 -7.00 -10.31 5.00
N LEU A 165 -8.07 -9.65 4.55
CA LEU A 165 -8.41 -8.29 4.99
C LEU A 165 -8.67 -8.23 6.49
N ARG A 166 -9.38 -9.21 7.06
CA ARG A 166 -9.62 -9.27 8.51
C ARG A 166 -8.32 -9.41 9.30
N LYS A 167 -7.41 -10.30 8.85
CA LYS A 167 -6.10 -10.48 9.50
C LYS A 167 -5.27 -9.20 9.47
N LYS A 168 -5.31 -8.45 8.36
CA LYS A 168 -4.67 -7.13 8.25
C LYS A 168 -5.36 -6.10 9.16
N PHE A 169 -6.68 -6.03 9.20
CA PHE A 169 -7.38 -5.13 10.10
C PHE A 169 -6.98 -5.38 11.57
N ASP A 170 -6.90 -6.65 11.99
CA ASP A 170 -6.44 -6.99 13.34
C ASP A 170 -5.00 -6.54 13.61
N SER A 171 -4.15 -6.38 12.58
CA SER A 171 -2.78 -5.90 12.78
C SER A 171 -2.70 -4.42 13.20
N ILE A 172 -3.70 -3.60 12.85
CA ILE A 172 -3.75 -2.17 13.24
C ILE A 172 -3.71 -2.02 14.76
N LYS A 173 -4.33 -2.94 15.52
CA LYS A 173 -4.35 -2.89 16.99
C LYS A 173 -2.95 -2.83 17.59
N TYR A 174 -1.99 -3.55 16.99
CA TYR A 174 -0.60 -3.53 17.44
C TYR A 174 0.09 -2.20 17.11
N ASP A 175 -0.22 -1.60 15.96
CA ASP A 175 0.33 -0.31 15.56
C ASP A 175 -0.24 0.84 16.41
N LEU A 176 -1.55 0.81 16.67
CA LEU A 176 -2.21 1.76 17.57
C LEU A 176 -1.63 1.66 18.98
N LYS A 177 -1.45 0.45 19.51
CA LYS A 177 -0.80 0.24 20.82
C LYS A 177 0.59 0.86 20.89
N LYS A 178 1.43 0.67 19.87
CA LYS A 178 2.77 1.29 19.82
C LYS A 178 2.69 2.82 19.85
N LEU A 179 1.71 3.41 19.16
CA LEU A 179 1.49 4.85 19.15
C LEU A 179 0.96 5.37 20.49
N ASP A 180 0.04 4.63 21.12
CA ASP A 180 -0.48 4.93 22.46
C ASP A 180 0.63 4.89 23.51
N ASP A 181 1.44 3.83 23.51
CA ASP A 181 2.59 3.69 24.42
C ASP A 181 3.59 4.84 24.21
N LEU A 182 3.85 5.21 22.95
CA LEU A 182 4.72 6.35 22.62
C LEU A 182 4.15 7.66 23.17
N VAL A 183 2.89 7.97 22.90
CA VAL A 183 2.25 9.23 23.33
C VAL A 183 2.13 9.29 24.87
N LEU A 184 1.81 8.17 25.52
CA LEU A 184 1.79 8.05 26.97
C LEU A 184 3.15 8.37 27.57
N ASN A 185 4.22 7.77 27.04
CA ASN A 185 5.59 8.03 27.50
C ASN A 185 6.00 9.50 27.32
N LEU A 186 5.57 10.13 26.21
CA LEU A 186 5.81 11.56 25.98
C LEU A 186 5.07 12.43 27.01
N LYS A 187 3.83 12.08 27.38
CA LYS A 187 3.06 12.75 28.45
C LYS A 187 3.73 12.59 29.82
N LEU A 188 4.08 11.36 30.19
CA LEU A 188 4.76 11.07 31.47
C LEU A 188 6.09 11.83 31.59
N SER A 189 6.80 11.98 30.47
CA SER A 189 8.07 12.74 30.39
C SER A 189 7.89 14.26 30.31
N LYS A 190 6.65 14.79 30.43
CA LYS A 190 6.29 16.21 30.29
C LYS A 190 6.76 16.85 28.96
N LYS A 191 6.92 16.05 27.90
CA LYS A 191 7.33 16.51 26.57
C LYS A 191 6.16 17.06 25.75
N ILE A 192 4.95 16.67 26.12
CA ILE A 192 3.68 17.16 25.58
C ILE A 192 2.71 17.43 26.74
N LYS A 193 1.72 18.30 26.50
CA LYS A 193 0.67 18.63 27.48
C LYS A 193 -0.33 17.48 27.62
#